data_AF-A0A3Q3BLC6-F1
#
_entry.id   AF-A0A3Q3BLC6-F1
#
_cell.length_a   1.000
_cell.length_b   1.000
_cell.length_c   1.000
_cell.angle_alpha   90.00
_cell.angle_beta   90.00
_cell.angle_gamma   90.00
#
_symmetry.space_group_name_H-M   'P 1'
#
loop_
_entity.id
_entity.type
_entity.pdbx_description
1 polymer ?
#
loop_
_entity_poly.entity_id
_entity_poly.type
_entity_poly.pdbx_seq_one_letter_code
_entity_poly.pdbx_strand_id
1 'polypeptide(L)' 'LDNIAPLPGEDRFSAEATSELEEMTRGVPLLAQVSSYDNNTGLPLVHLWNMVGEEVISVNRTLAERGLGVWVDGF' A
#
# COMPACT_ATOMS: atom_id res chain seq x y z
N LEU A 1 -4.04 -2.67 -2.23
CA LEU A 1 -3.39 -1.33 -2.30
C LEU A 1 -3.08 -1.07 -3.76
N ASP A 2 -3.26 0.16 -4.24
CA ASP A 2 -2.96 0.50 -5.63
C ASP A 2 -1.46 0.77 -5.86
N ASN A 3 -1.00 0.61 -7.10
CA ASN A 3 0.36 0.87 -7.58
C ASN A 3 1.49 0.14 -6.83
N ILE A 4 1.18 -0.97 -6.17
CA ILE A 4 2.17 -1.82 -5.53
C ILE A 4 1.90 -3.29 -5.82
N ALA A 5 2.96 -4.02 -6.18
CA ALA A 5 2.96 -5.46 -6.40
C ALA A 5 3.95 -6.16 -5.45
N PRO A 6 3.80 -7.47 -5.22
CA PRO A 6 4.83 -8.29 -4.56
C PRO A 6 6.20 -8.16 -5.24
N LEU A 7 7.25 -8.61 -4.54
CA LEU A 7 8.59 -8.64 -5.12
C LEU A 7 8.66 -9.60 -6.33
N PRO A 8 9.59 -9.38 -7.28
CA PRO A 8 9.67 -10.22 -8.48
C PRO A 8 9.89 -11.70 -8.14
N GLY A 9 9.05 -12.57 -8.69
CA GLY A 9 9.08 -14.00 -8.43
C GLY A 9 8.27 -14.45 -7.22
N GLU A 10 7.63 -13.52 -6.50
CA GLU A 10 6.69 -13.84 -5.41
C GLU A 10 5.23 -13.74 -5.87
N ASP A 11 4.41 -14.71 -5.48
CA ASP A 11 2.97 -14.73 -5.80
C ASP A 11 2.14 -13.82 -4.87
N ARG A 12 2.74 -13.38 -3.75
CA ARG A 12 2.08 -12.59 -2.70
C ARG A 12 3.09 -11.77 -1.94
N PHE A 13 2.61 -10.72 -1.28
CA PHE A 13 3.43 -9.95 -0.33
C PHE A 13 3.95 -10.83 0.80
N SER A 14 5.18 -10.54 1.23
CA SER A 14 5.82 -11.22 2.36
C SER A 14 5.12 -10.93 3.69
N ALA A 15 5.41 -11.74 4.70
CA ALA A 15 4.93 -11.51 6.07
C ALA A 15 5.51 -10.21 6.67
N GLU A 16 6.71 -9.84 6.26
CA GLU A 16 7.36 -8.58 6.65
C GLU A 16 6.62 -7.38 6.05
N ALA A 17 6.30 -7.42 4.75
CA ALA A 17 5.49 -6.39 4.09
C ALA A 17 4.11 -6.22 4.74
N THR A 18 3.49 -7.34 5.14
CA THR A 18 2.22 -7.34 5.86
C THR A 18 2.36 -6.72 7.25
N SER A 19 3.41 -7.06 7.99
CA SER A 19 3.66 -6.53 9.32
C SER A 19 3.94 -5.02 9.30
N GLU A 20 4.71 -4.56 8.32
CA GLU A 20 4.96 -3.12 8.11
C GLU A 20 3.66 -2.37 7.80
N LEU A 21 2.83 -2.89 6.89
CA LEU A 21 1.53 -2.30 6.59
C LEU A 21 0.67 -2.17 7.85
N GLU A 22 0.62 -3.22 8.67
CA GLU A 22 -0.11 -3.18 9.94
C GLU A 22 0.46 -2.14 10.89
N GLU A 23 1.78 -2.04 11.06
CA GLU A 23 2.43 -1.04 11.91
C GLU A 23 2.08 0.39 11.46
N MET A 24 2.14 0.64 10.16
CA MET A 24 1.83 1.95 9.57
C MET A 24 0.35 2.34 9.68
N THR A 25 -0.56 1.40 9.94
CA THR A 25 -2.02 1.64 9.85
C THR A 25 -2.77 1.37 11.14
N ARG A 26 -2.17 0.69 12.12
CA ARG A 26 -2.85 0.25 13.33
C ARG A 26 -3.12 1.42 14.28
N GLY A 27 -4.40 1.67 14.52
CA GLY A 27 -4.86 2.58 15.57
C GLY A 27 -4.59 4.07 15.28
N VAL A 28 -4.33 4.42 14.02
CA VAL A 28 -4.05 5.79 13.58
C VAL A 28 -5.06 6.27 12.53
N PRO A 29 -5.32 7.58 12.42
CA PRO A 29 -6.11 8.14 11.33
C PRO A 29 -5.43 7.94 9.98
N LEU A 30 -6.20 7.52 8.98
CA LEU A 30 -5.73 7.30 7.62
C LEU A 30 -6.56 8.11 6.63
N LEU A 31 -5.90 8.66 5.60
CA LEU A 31 -6.58 9.11 4.39
C LEU A 31 -6.53 7.99 3.36
N ALA A 32 -7.67 7.72 2.72
CA ALA A 32 -7.77 6.76 1.64
C ALA A 32 -8.41 7.43 0.42
N GLN A 33 -7.77 7.30 -0.74
CA GLN A 33 -8.35 7.68 -2.02
C GLN A 33 -8.58 6.41 -2.82
N VAL A 34 -9.84 6.15 -3.19
CA VAL A 34 -10.17 5.12 -4.17
C VAL A 34 -9.73 5.63 -5.53
N SER A 35 -8.80 4.93 -6.16
CA SER A 35 -8.26 5.26 -7.49
C SER A 35 -9.00 4.50 -8.58
N SER A 36 -9.29 3.21 -8.35
CA SER A 36 -10.00 2.35 -9.28
C SER A 36 -10.57 1.11 -8.56
N TYR A 37 -11.08 0.15 -9.32
CA TYR A 37 -11.57 -1.13 -8.81
C TYR A 37 -10.88 -2.27 -9.57
N ASP A 38 -10.46 -3.30 -8.85
CA ASP A 38 -9.95 -4.51 -9.48
C ASP A 38 -11.09 -5.23 -10.22
N ASN A 39 -10.92 -5.46 -11.52
CA ASN A 39 -11.97 -6.02 -12.37
C ASN A 39 -12.30 -7.50 -12.06
N ASN A 40 -11.38 -8.24 -11.43
CA ASN A 40 -11.57 -9.65 -11.13
C ASN A 40 -12.34 -9.87 -9.82
N THR A 41 -12.06 -9.04 -8.81
CA THR A 41 -12.60 -9.18 -7.46
C THR A 41 -13.67 -8.14 -7.13
N GLY A 42 -13.73 -7.04 -7.87
CA GLY A 42 -14.58 -5.88 -7.57
C GLY A 42 -14.15 -5.07 -6.35
N LEU A 43 -12.99 -5.37 -5.76
CA LEU A 43 -12.49 -4.66 -4.59
C LEU A 43 -11.87 -3.30 -4.98
N PRO A 44 -12.03 -2.25 -4.15
CA PRO A 44 -11.45 -0.95 -4.42
C PRO A 44 -9.92 -1.01 -4.31
N LEU A 45 -9.25 -0.44 -5.30
CA LEU A 45 -7.84 -0.11 -5.23
C LEU A 45 -7.71 1.29 -4.62
N VAL A 46 -6.80 1.42 -3.65
CA VAL A 46 -6.65 2.65 -2.88
C VAL A 46 -5.19 3.08 -2.76
N HIS A 47 -4.97 4.39 -2.86
CA HIS A 47 -3.82 5.04 -2.26
C HIS A 47 -4.14 5.37 -0.81
N LEU A 48 -3.23 5.00 0.09
CA LEU A 48 -3.40 5.15 1.53
C LEU A 48 -2.30 6.04 2.10
N TRP A 49 -2.67 6.94 3.02
CA TRP A 49 -1.74 7.80 3.73
C TRP A 49 -1.97 7.75 5.23
N ASN A 50 -0.88 7.72 5.99
CA ASN A 50 -0.88 7.88 7.44
C ASN A 50 -0.66 9.37 7.79
N MET A 51 -1.48 9.86 8.71
CA MET A 51 -1.43 11.22 9.22
C MET A 51 -0.62 11.24 10.53
N VAL A 52 0.63 11.70 10.47
CA VAL A 52 1.53 11.80 11.63
C VAL A 52 1.76 13.26 11.96
N GLY A 53 1.02 13.79 12.94
CA GLY A 53 1.03 15.22 13.23
C GLY A 53 0.48 16.02 12.06
N GLU A 54 1.33 16.88 11.47
CA GLU A 54 1.01 17.65 10.25
C GLU A 54 1.51 16.98 8.96
N GLU A 55 2.23 15.85 9.07
CA GLU A 55 2.78 15.13 7.92
C GLU A 55 1.79 14.10 7.38
N VAL A 56 1.83 13.92 6.05
CA VAL A 56 1.03 12.95 5.31
C VAL A 56 1.97 11.98 4.62
N ILE A 57 2.08 10.76 5.15
CA ILE A 57 3.03 9.75 4.68
C ILE A 57 2.29 8.74 3.80
N SER A 58 2.70 8.58 2.55
CA SER A 58 2.12 7.56 1.65
C SER A 58 2.53 6.16 2.10
N VAL A 59 1.55 5.34 2.49
CA VAL A 59 1.76 3.96 2.94
C VAL A 59 2.23 3.09 1.77
N ASN A 60 1.51 3.11 0.64
CA ASN A 60 1.84 2.30 -0.53
C ASN A 60 3.26 2.59 -1.03
N ARG A 61 3.63 3.88 -1.11
CA ARG A 61 4.96 4.28 -1.59
C ARG A 61 6.06 3.89 -0.61
N THR A 62 5.82 4.04 0.70
CA THR A 62 6.79 3.66 1.74
C THR A 62 7.12 2.17 1.68
N LEU A 63 6.13 1.30 1.47
CA LEU A 63 6.36 -0.14 1.32
C LEU A 63 7.32 -0.43 0.16
N ALA A 64 7.13 0.22 -1.00
CA ALA A 64 8.02 0.04 -2.14
C ALA A 64 9.43 0.61 -1.89
N GLU A 65 9.52 1.78 -1.26
CA GLU A 65 10.81 2.42 -0.94
C GLU A 65 11.63 1.65 0.11
N ARG A 66 10.96 0.90 0.99
CA ARG A 66 11.58 -0.05 1.93
C ARG A 66 11.94 -1.40 1.30
N GLY A 67 11.64 -1.61 0.01
CA GLY A 67 11.89 -2.89 -0.67
C GLY A 67 10.93 -4.01 -0.25
N LEU A 68 9.76 -3.68 0.28
CA LEU A 68 8.72 -4.63 0.71
C LEU A 68 7.68 -4.89 -0.40
N GLY A 69 7.91 -4.34 -1.58
CA GLY A 69 7.13 -4.51 -2.78
C GLY A 69 7.76 -3.71 -3.92
N VAL A 70 7.18 -3.81 -5.11
CA VAL A 70 7.61 -3.02 -6.27
C VAL A 70 6.55 -1.99 -6.57
N TRP A 71 6.98 -0.73 -6.73
CA TRP A 71 6.11 0.30 -7.25
C TRP A 71 5.82 0.01 -8.73
N VAL A 72 4.54 -0.09 -9.07
CA VAL A 72 4.09 -0.22 -10.46
C VAL A 72 3.43 1.07 -10.86
N ASP A 73 3.98 1.73 -11.89
CA ASP A 73 3.32 2.89 -12.47
C ASP A 73 2.01 2.42 -13.12
N GLY A 74 0.92 3.13 -12.83
CA GLY A 74 -0.39 2.82 -13.40
C GLY A 74 -0.33 2.88 -14.92
N PHE A 75 -0.91 1.89 -15.58
CA PHE A 75 -1.08 1.85 -17.04
C PHE A 75 -2.11 2.88 -17.52
#